data_AF-A0A953R2P7-F1
#
_entry.id   AF-A0A953R2P7-F1
#
_cell.length_a   1.000
_cell.length_b   1.000
_cell.length_c   1.000
_cell.angle_alpha   90.00
_cell.angle_beta   90.00
_cell.angle_gamma   90.00
#
_symmetry.space_group_name_H-M   'P 1'
#
loop_
_entity.id
_entity.type
_entity.pdbx_description
1 polymer ?
#
loop_
_entity_poly.entity_id
_entity_poly.type
_entity_poly.pdbx_seq_one_letter_code
_entity_poly.pdbx_strand_id
1 'polypeptide(L)'
;MSVFNRDSWQNPRILTLLLLIFLCGALAGAITMRAGLHDKMHRSAAGYWKDGKNEFSYGTLRKELNLTADQSERLKTILDDFVKYHDDLEAQIEDVRATGRNRILQMLTPEQRQKFEQLSHQLPQQ
;
A
#
# COMPACT_ATOMS: atom_id res chain seq x y z
N MET A 1 -17.48 -31.17 34.34
CA MET A 1 -16.28 -30.48 33.81
C MET A 1 -15.58 -31.47 32.88
N SER A 2 -15.23 -31.03 31.65
CA SER A 2 -15.00 -31.84 30.42
C SER A 2 -16.31 -32.34 29.79
N VAL A 3 -16.55 -32.23 28.48
CA VAL A 3 -15.72 -32.67 27.34
C VAL A 3 -15.81 -31.67 26.17
N PHE A 4 -14.66 -31.22 25.66
CA PHE A 4 -14.60 -30.48 24.40
C PHE A 4 -15.06 -31.40 23.26
N ASN A 5 -16.14 -31.05 22.57
CA ASN A 5 -16.54 -31.67 21.30
C ASN A 5 -15.42 -31.44 20.27
N ARG A 6 -14.58 -32.45 20.04
CA ARG A 6 -13.45 -32.40 19.09
C ARG A 6 -13.85 -32.77 17.64
N ASP A 7 -15.13 -33.04 17.39
CA ASP A 7 -15.55 -33.74 16.17
C ASP A 7 -16.06 -32.83 15.02
N SER A 8 -16.21 -31.52 15.23
CA SER A 8 -16.64 -30.61 14.16
C SER A 8 -15.52 -30.26 13.17
N TRP A 9 -14.25 -30.37 13.58
CA TRP A 9 -13.08 -29.97 12.79
C TRP A 9 -12.56 -31.03 11.81
N GLN A 10 -13.01 -32.28 11.92
CA GLN A 10 -12.66 -33.38 11.00
C GLN A 10 -13.73 -33.66 9.95
N ASN A 11 -14.82 -32.89 9.93
CA ASN A 11 -15.89 -33.10 8.96
C ASN A 11 -15.46 -32.56 7.58
N PRO A 12 -15.29 -33.43 6.56
CA PRO A 12 -14.83 -33.01 5.23
C PRO A 12 -15.78 -32.01 4.57
N ARG A 13 -17.06 -31.99 4.97
CA ARG A 13 -18.06 -31.01 4.47
C ARG A 13 -17.82 -29.60 5.02
N ILE A 14 -17.36 -29.48 6.26
CA ILE A 14 -17.06 -28.19 6.88
C ILE A 14 -15.75 -27.64 6.29
N LEU A 15 -14.75 -28.51 6.13
CA LEU A 15 -13.48 -28.15 5.48
C LEU A 15 -13.67 -27.73 4.02
N THR A 16 -14.54 -28.41 3.26
CA THR A 16 -14.84 -28.02 1.87
C THR A 16 -15.59 -26.71 1.77
N LEU A 17 -16.53 -26.42 2.67
CA LEU A 17 -17.19 -25.11 2.76
C LEU A 17 -16.21 -23.98 3.09
N LEU A 18 -15.35 -24.19 4.09
CA LEU A 18 -14.32 -23.22 4.45
C LEU A 18 -13.32 -22.99 3.32
N LEU A 19 -12.89 -24.05 2.65
CA LEU A 19 -11.99 -23.96 1.49
C LEU A 19 -12.65 -23.22 0.33
N LEU A 20 -13.96 -23.43 0.10
CA LEU A 20 -14.71 -22.75 -0.96
C LEU A 20 -14.90 -21.25 -0.66
N ILE A 21 -15.21 -20.89 0.59
CA ILE A 21 -15.27 -19.50 1.05
C ILE A 21 -13.91 -18.83 0.90
N PHE A 22 -12.84 -19.54 1.29
CA PHE A 22 -11.46 -19.06 1.14
C PHE A 22 -11.09 -18.86 -0.32
N LEU A 23 -11.44 -19.80 -1.21
CA LEU A 23 -11.17 -19.69 -2.64
C LEU A 23 -11.92 -18.51 -3.27
N CYS A 24 -13.18 -18.29 -2.87
CA CYS A 24 -13.99 -17.18 -3.34
C CYS A 24 -13.42 -15.83 -2.86
N GLY A 25 -13.01 -15.75 -1.59
CA GLY A 25 -12.32 -14.58 -1.03
C GLY A 25 -10.96 -14.31 -1.70
N ALA A 26 -10.18 -15.36 -2.00
CA ALA A 26 -8.91 -15.25 -2.70
C ALA A 26 -9.08 -14.76 -4.14
N LEU A 27 -10.11 -15.25 -4.86
CA LEU A 27 -10.43 -14.78 -6.20
C LEU A 27 -10.90 -13.32 -6.21
N ALA A 28 -11.79 -12.93 -5.29
CA ALA A 28 -12.22 -11.55 -5.14
C ALA A 28 -11.04 -10.60 -4.78
N GLY A 29 -10.15 -11.05 -3.88
CA GLY A 29 -8.92 -10.34 -3.54
C GLY A 29 -7.97 -10.20 -4.72
N ALA A 30 -7.75 -11.27 -5.49
CA ALA A 30 -6.91 -11.26 -6.67
C ALA A 30 -7.45 -10.37 -7.79
N ILE A 31 -8.77 -10.34 -8.00
CA ILE A 31 -9.42 -9.44 -8.95
C ILE A 31 -9.26 -7.98 -8.51
N THR A 32 -9.44 -7.70 -7.22
CA THR A 32 -9.24 -6.35 -6.64
C THR A 32 -7.80 -5.87 -6.78
N MET A 33 -6.82 -6.76 -6.56
CA MET A 33 -5.40 -6.47 -6.75
C MET A 33 -5.06 -6.25 -8.24
N ARG A 34 -5.65 -7.03 -9.15
CA ARG A 34 -5.45 -6.89 -10.60
C ARG A 34 -6.08 -5.62 -11.18
N ALA A 35 -7.09 -5.05 -10.51
CA ALA A 35 -7.72 -3.80 -10.89
C ALA A 35 -6.87 -2.54 -10.57
N GLY A 36 -5.66 -2.69 -10.01
CA GLY A 36 -4.73 -1.57 -9.81
C GLY A 36 -5.13 -0.59 -8.71
N LEU A 37 -6.08 -0.95 -7.84
CA LEU A 37 -6.50 -0.10 -6.72
C LEU A 37 -5.41 0.06 -5.64
N HIS A 38 -4.44 -0.86 -5.58
CA HIS A 38 -3.36 -0.80 -4.58
C HIS A 38 -2.33 0.29 -4.91
N ASP A 39 -1.98 0.46 -6.18
CA ASP A 39 -1.08 1.52 -6.65
C ASP A 39 -1.72 2.91 -6.50
N LYS A 40 -3.03 3.00 -6.76
CA LYS A 40 -3.81 4.22 -6.48
C LYS A 40 -3.94 4.54 -5.00
N MET A 41 -4.00 3.55 -4.10
CA MET A 41 -4.11 3.80 -2.65
C MET A 41 -2.80 4.24 -2.00
N HIS A 42 -1.64 3.71 -2.43
CA HIS A 42 -0.35 4.15 -1.85
C HIS A 42 0.18 5.43 -2.48
N ARG A 43 -0.12 5.70 -3.77
CA ARG A 43 0.02 7.05 -4.33
C ARG A 43 -1.04 8.03 -3.83
N SER A 44 -2.09 7.56 -3.15
CA SER A 44 -3.23 8.42 -2.80
C SER A 44 -2.91 9.48 -1.76
N ALA A 45 -1.90 9.33 -0.90
CA ALA A 45 -1.60 10.34 0.13
C ALA A 45 -0.77 11.51 -0.42
N ALA A 46 0.30 11.25 -1.18
CA ALA A 46 1.09 12.28 -1.84
C ALA A 46 0.41 12.85 -3.09
N GLY A 47 -0.16 11.96 -3.92
CA GLY A 47 -0.96 12.34 -5.07
C GLY A 47 -2.28 13.01 -4.68
N TYR A 48 -2.74 12.86 -3.44
CA TYR A 48 -3.93 13.58 -2.93
C TYR A 48 -3.80 15.08 -3.13
N TRP A 49 -2.61 15.60 -2.80
CA TRP A 49 -2.30 17.02 -2.69
C TRP A 49 -1.50 17.54 -3.89
N LYS A 50 -0.70 16.68 -4.53
CA LYS A 50 0.21 17.04 -5.63
C LYS A 50 -0.51 17.24 -6.98
N ASP A 51 -1.59 16.50 -7.21
CA ASP A 51 -2.48 16.72 -8.36
C ASP A 51 -3.68 17.54 -7.88
N GLY A 52 -3.76 18.83 -8.27
CA GLY A 52 -4.86 19.75 -7.96
C GLY A 52 -6.24 19.35 -8.54
N LYS A 53 -6.52 18.05 -8.66
CA LYS A 53 -7.70 17.42 -9.22
C LYS A 53 -8.55 16.67 -8.16
N ASN A 54 -8.12 16.59 -6.90
CA ASN A 54 -8.89 15.93 -5.84
C ASN A 54 -9.78 16.93 -5.07
N GLU A 55 -10.90 16.43 -4.56
CA GLU A 55 -11.97 17.18 -3.87
C GLU A 55 -11.48 18.03 -2.68
N PHE A 56 -10.28 17.78 -2.15
CA PHE A 56 -9.67 18.50 -1.02
C PHE A 56 -8.54 19.46 -1.42
N SER A 57 -8.51 19.94 -2.66
CA SER A 57 -7.50 20.93 -3.08
C SER A 57 -7.50 22.19 -2.19
N TYR A 58 -6.37 22.86 -2.07
CA TYR A 58 -6.26 24.17 -1.39
C TYR A 58 -7.35 25.16 -1.85
N GLY A 59 -7.65 25.17 -3.15
CA GLY A 59 -8.70 26.02 -3.72
C GLY A 59 -10.09 25.65 -3.21
N THR A 60 -10.37 24.36 -3.06
CA THR A 60 -11.64 23.86 -2.49
C THR A 60 -11.73 24.22 -1.01
N LEU A 61 -10.69 23.94 -0.22
CA LEU A 61 -10.67 24.24 1.22
C LEU A 61 -10.83 25.73 1.50
N ARG A 62 -10.13 26.58 0.75
CA ARG A 62 -10.24 28.03 0.88
C ARG A 62 -11.66 28.51 0.62
N LYS A 63 -12.32 27.97 -0.42
CA LYS A 63 -13.66 28.37 -0.85
C LYS A 63 -14.74 27.84 0.10
N GLU A 64 -14.74 26.55 0.40
CA GLU A 64 -15.79 25.91 1.20
C GLU A 64 -15.73 26.32 2.68
N LEU A 65 -14.54 26.62 3.20
CA LEU A 65 -14.36 27.06 4.60
C LEU A 65 -14.36 28.58 4.76
N ASN A 66 -14.51 29.34 3.67
CA ASN A 66 -14.45 30.82 3.65
C ASN A 66 -13.24 31.37 4.43
N LEU A 67 -12.05 30.84 4.14
CA LEU A 67 -10.83 31.20 4.86
C LEU A 67 -10.46 32.67 4.62
N THR A 68 -10.06 33.36 5.69
CA THR A 68 -9.44 34.68 5.58
C THR A 68 -8.10 34.60 4.85
N ALA A 69 -7.55 35.74 4.41
CA ALA A 69 -6.26 35.77 3.72
C ALA A 69 -5.13 35.14 4.59
N ASP A 70 -5.08 35.49 5.87
CA ASP A 70 -4.11 34.97 6.83
C ASP A 70 -4.30 33.46 7.08
N GLN A 71 -5.55 32.97 7.21
CA GLN A 71 -5.82 31.54 7.33
C GLN A 71 -5.43 30.76 6.08
N SER A 72 -5.67 31.35 4.90
CA SER A 72 -5.33 30.74 3.62
C SER A 72 -3.81 30.61 3.47
N GLU A 73 -3.05 31.63 3.84
CA GLU A 73 -1.59 31.60 3.81
C GLU A 73 -1.03 30.52 4.74
N ARG A 74 -1.56 30.42 5.98
CA ARG A 74 -1.17 29.37 6.93
C ARG A 74 -1.50 27.97 6.41
N LEU A 75 -2.70 27.78 5.84
CA LEU A 75 -3.08 26.50 5.26
C LEU A 75 -2.14 26.10 4.12
N LYS A 76 -1.76 27.06 3.26
CA LYS A 76 -0.82 26.79 2.19
C LYS A 76 0.53 26.30 2.73
N THR A 77 1.08 26.98 3.74
CA THR A 77 2.34 26.56 4.37
C THR A 77 2.25 25.14 4.94
N ILE A 78 1.16 24.81 5.64
CA ILE A 78 0.94 23.47 6.20
C ILE A 78 0.90 22.40 5.09
N LEU A 79 0.23 22.68 3.98
CA LEU A 79 0.15 21.75 2.85
C LEU A 79 1.50 21.60 2.14
N ASP A 80 2.22 22.69 1.93
CA ASP A 80 3.56 22.67 1.32
C ASP A 80 4.55 21.86 2.19
N ASP A 81 4.52 22.04 3.51
CA ASP A 81 5.33 21.27 4.46
C ASP A 81 4.98 19.78 4.43
N PHE A 82 3.69 19.44 4.32
CA PHE A 82 3.23 18.05 4.23
C PHE A 82 3.72 17.37 2.96
N VAL A 83 3.61 18.05 1.81
CA VAL A 83 4.11 17.53 0.52
C VAL A 83 5.62 17.32 0.60
N LYS A 84 6.37 18.29 1.13
CA LYS A 84 7.82 18.18 1.29
C LYS A 84 8.22 17.01 2.17
N TYR A 85 7.56 16.85 3.33
CA TYR A 85 7.82 15.73 4.23
C TYR A 85 7.59 14.38 3.55
N HIS A 86 6.54 14.26 2.73
CA HIS A 86 6.29 13.03 1.99
C HIS A 86 7.36 12.77 0.92
N ASP A 87 7.73 13.78 0.13
CA ASP A 87 8.79 13.65 -0.88
C ASP A 87 10.13 13.25 -0.23
N ASP A 88 10.47 13.83 0.94
CA ASP A 88 11.67 13.48 1.71
C ASP A 88 11.62 12.05 2.27
N LEU A 89 10.45 11.57 2.70
CA LEU A 89 10.27 10.18 3.13
C LEU A 89 10.39 9.19 1.99
N GLU A 90 9.82 9.50 0.83
CA GLU A 90 9.89 8.65 -0.36
C GLU A 90 11.35 8.44 -0.80
N ALA A 91 12.14 9.51 -0.79
CA ALA A 91 13.58 9.43 -1.07
C ALA A 91 14.33 8.53 -0.07
N GLN A 92 14.01 8.62 1.23
CA GLN A 92 14.62 7.77 2.26
C GLN A 92 14.21 6.29 2.12
N ILE A 93 12.95 6.03 1.78
CA ILE A 93 12.46 4.66 1.56
C ILE A 93 13.20 4.02 0.39
N GLU A 94 13.42 4.77 -0.70
CA GLU A 94 14.15 4.26 -1.86
C GLU A 94 15.62 3.95 -1.53
N ASP A 95 16.28 4.82 -0.75
CA ASP A 95 17.66 4.57 -0.30
C ASP A 95 17.77 3.32 0.59
N VAL A 96 16.84 3.15 1.53
CA VAL A 96 16.76 1.95 2.38
C VAL A 96 16.49 0.70 1.54
N ARG A 97 15.60 0.79 0.55
CA ARG A 97 15.29 -0.30 -0.39
C ARG A 97 16.52 -0.71 -1.20
N ALA A 98 17.23 0.26 -1.78
CA ALA A 98 18.44 0.03 -2.56
C ALA A 98 19.56 -0.59 -1.69
N THR A 99 19.75 -0.05 -0.49
CA THR A 99 20.73 -0.57 0.48
C THR A 99 20.41 -2.00 0.90
N GLY A 100 19.14 -2.27 1.23
CA GLY A 100 18.67 -3.62 1.58
C GLY A 100 18.86 -4.61 0.43
N ARG A 101 18.50 -4.22 -0.80
CA ARG A 101 18.70 -5.03 -2.01
C ARG A 101 20.17 -5.38 -2.21
N ASN A 102 21.07 -4.40 -2.08
CA ASN A 102 22.51 -4.62 -2.23
C ASN A 102 23.05 -5.60 -1.18
N ARG A 103 22.63 -5.48 0.08
CA ARG A 103 23.03 -6.42 1.14
C ARG A 103 22.55 -7.84 0.86
N ILE A 104 21.33 -8.01 0.37
CA ILE A 104 20.82 -9.33 -0.05
C ILE A 104 21.72 -9.88 -1.16
N LEU A 105 21.96 -9.12 -2.23
CA LEU A 105 22.79 -9.57 -3.36
C LEU A 105 24.19 -9.99 -2.93
N GLN A 106 24.80 -9.31 -1.95
CA GLN A 106 26.13 -9.65 -1.43
C GLN A 106 26.18 -11.02 -0.74
N MET A 107 25.09 -11.48 -0.13
CA MET A 107 25.01 -12.77 0.58
C MET A 107 24.71 -13.96 -0.34
N LEU A 108 24.28 -13.70 -1.58
CA LEU A 108 23.82 -14.72 -2.52
C LEU A 108 24.93 -15.21 -3.45
N THR A 109 24.88 -16.50 -3.80
CA THR A 109 25.68 -17.08 -4.90
C THR A 109 25.24 -16.52 -6.26
N PRO A 110 26.06 -16.62 -7.31
CA PRO A 110 25.70 -16.13 -8.64
C PRO A 110 24.34 -16.65 -9.15
N GLU A 111 24.05 -17.94 -8.95
CA GLU A 111 22.80 -18.58 -9.37
C GLU A 111 21.61 -18.06 -8.57
N GLN A 112 21.81 -17.85 -7.26
CA GLN A 112 20.79 -17.29 -6.37
C GLN A 112 20.48 -15.83 -6.70
N ARG A 113 21.48 -15.03 -7.12
CA ARG A 113 21.28 -13.63 -7.57
C ARG A 113 20.37 -13.57 -8.79
N GLN A 114 20.63 -14.41 -9.80
CA GLN A 114 19.80 -14.47 -11.00
C GLN A 114 18.34 -14.82 -10.66
N LYS A 115 18.13 -15.79 -9.76
CA LYS A 115 16.78 -16.14 -9.28
C LYS A 115 16.13 -15.01 -8.48
N PHE A 116 16.90 -14.31 -7.64
CA PHE A 116 16.42 -13.16 -6.86
C PHE A 116 15.99 -12.01 -7.78
N GLU A 117 16.74 -11.71 -8.82
CA GLU A 117 16.35 -10.69 -9.80
C GLU A 117 15.07 -11.07 -10.53
N GLN A 118 14.91 -12.33 -10.96
CA GLN A 118 13.67 -12.80 -11.58
C GLN A 118 12.46 -12.65 -10.65
N LEU A 119 12.61 -13.02 -9.36
CA LEU A 119 11.56 -12.85 -8.37
C LEU A 119 11.23 -11.37 -8.12
N SER A 120 12.24 -10.49 -8.09
CA SER A 120 12.04 -9.06 -7.91
C SER A 120 11.33 -8.37 -9.09
N HIS A 121 11.50 -8.86 -10.32
CA HIS A 121 10.78 -8.34 -11.49
C HIS A 121 9.34 -8.86 -11.59
N GLN A 122 9.02 -9.97 -10.93
CA GLN A 122 7.66 -10.53 -10.86
C GLN A 122 6.82 -9.86 -9.77
N LEU A 123 7.46 -9.24 -8.78
CA LEU A 123 6.77 -8.37 -7.85
C LEU A 123 6.34 -7.11 -8.62
N PRO A 124 5.06 -6.69 -8.55
CA PRO A 124 4.67 -5.40 -9.07
C PRO A 124 5.58 -4.34 -8.42
N GLN A 125 6.24 -3.54 -9.25
CA GLN A 125 7.05 -2.42 -8.79
C GLN A 125 6.12 -1.50 -7.98
N GLN A 126 6.24 -1.56 -6.65
CA GLN A 126 5.49 -0.75 -5.68
C GLN A 126 6.18 0.58 -5.47
#